data_AF-A0ABD0PK87-F1
#
_entry.id   AF-A0ABD0PK87-F1
#
_cell.length_a   1.000
_cell.length_b   1.000
_cell.length_c   1.000
_cell.angle_alpha   90.00
_cell.angle_beta   90.00
_cell.angle_gamma   90.00
#
_symmetry.space_group_name_H-M   'P 1'
#
loop_
_entity.id
_entity.type
_entity.pdbx_description
1 polymer ?
#
loop_
_entity_poly.entity_id
_entity_poly.type
_entity_poly.pdbx_seq_one_letter_code
_entity_poly.pdbx_strand_id
1 'polypeptide(L)'
;HQDDTALLKAYIVEWRKFFTQCDILPKPFCQLEITLMGKQGSNKKSNVEDSIVRKLMLDTWNESIFSNIKNRLQDSAMKLVHAERLGEAFDSQLVIGVRESYVNLCSNPEDKLQIYRDNFEKAYLDSTERFYRTQAPSYLQQNG
;
A
#
# COMPACT_ATOMS: atom_id res chain seq x y z
N HIS A 1 18.69 -0.75 12.17
CA HIS A 1 17.36 -1.24 12.59
C HIS A 1 16.42 -0.13 13.07
N GLN A 2 16.82 0.79 13.95
CA GLN A 2 15.95 1.92 14.36
C GLN A 2 15.51 2.83 13.20
N ASP A 3 16.36 3.01 12.18
CA ASP A 3 16.06 3.86 11.02
C ASP A 3 14.87 3.36 10.18
N ASP A 4 14.78 2.05 9.91
CA ASP A 4 13.69 1.48 9.10
C ASP A 4 12.33 1.55 9.79
N THR A 5 12.29 1.35 11.11
CA THR A 5 11.05 1.47 11.90
C THR A 5 10.58 2.92 11.99
N ALA A 6 11.50 3.86 12.17
CA ALA A 6 11.19 5.29 12.17
C ALA A 6 10.69 5.73 10.78
N LEU A 7 11.35 5.27 9.71
CA LEU A 7 10.93 5.48 8.33
C LEU A 7 9.52 4.95 8.08
N LEU A 8 9.22 3.71 8.48
CA LEU A 8 7.90 3.13 8.32
C LEU A 8 6.83 3.96 9.04
N LYS A 9 7.07 4.34 10.30
CA LYS A 9 6.12 5.17 11.06
C LYS A 9 5.89 6.53 10.38
N ALA A 10 6.95 7.21 9.98
CA ALA A 10 6.86 8.50 9.29
C ALA A 10 6.11 8.37 7.96
N TYR A 11 6.43 7.35 7.17
CA TYR A 11 5.74 7.06 5.91
C TYR A 11 4.24 6.86 6.12
N ILE A 12 3.84 6.06 7.10
CA ILE A 12 2.42 5.73 7.33
C ILE A 12 1.64 6.95 7.82
N VAL A 13 2.24 7.79 8.66
CA VAL A 13 1.62 9.06 9.10
C VAL A 13 1.34 9.97 7.90
N GLU A 14 2.31 10.13 7.00
CA GLU A 14 2.15 11.01 5.84
C GLU A 14 1.26 10.38 4.76
N TRP A 15 1.38 9.07 4.51
CA TRP A 15 0.54 8.33 3.57
C TRP A 15 -0.94 8.45 3.93
N ARG A 16 -1.31 8.30 5.21
CA ARG A 16 -2.72 8.39 5.63
C ARG A 16 -3.32 9.78 5.38
N LYS A 17 -2.57 10.83 5.70
CA LYS A 17 -2.99 12.22 5.42
C LYS A 17 -3.14 12.42 3.92
N PHE A 18 -2.11 12.06 3.15
CA PHE A 18 -2.07 12.23 1.71
C PHE A 18 -3.18 11.46 0.99
N PHE A 19 -3.35 10.18 1.30
CA PHE A 19 -4.35 9.31 0.67
C PHE A 19 -5.77 9.79 0.95
N THR A 20 -6.04 10.31 2.15
CA THR A 20 -7.34 10.96 2.45
C THR A 20 -7.55 12.21 1.58
N GLN A 21 -6.51 13.00 1.35
CA GLN A 21 -6.59 14.18 0.48
C GLN A 21 -6.76 13.82 -1.00
N CYS A 22 -6.33 12.64 -1.44
CA CYS A 22 -6.57 12.15 -2.81
C CYS A 22 -8.07 12.02 -3.13
N ASP A 23 -8.95 11.94 -2.14
CA ASP A 23 -10.42 11.89 -2.35
C ASP A 23 -11.10 13.26 -2.13
N ILE A 24 -10.37 14.25 -1.60
CA ILE A 24 -10.89 15.59 -1.27
C ILE A 24 -10.44 16.60 -2.32
N LEU A 25 -9.13 16.68 -2.57
CA LEU A 25 -8.53 17.68 -3.45
C LEU A 25 -9.05 17.63 -4.89
N PRO A 26 -9.38 16.47 -5.50
CA PRO A 26 -9.91 16.46 -6.86
C PRO A 26 -11.29 17.09 -7.03
N LYS A 27 -12.11 17.15 -5.98
CA LYS A 27 -13.53 17.55 -6.08
C LYS A 27 -13.73 18.94 -6.68
N PRO A 28 -12.97 19.98 -6.31
CA PRO A 28 -13.09 21.31 -6.91
C PRO A 28 -12.60 21.39 -8.36
N PHE A 29 -11.80 20.42 -8.83
CA PHE A 29 -11.26 20.39 -10.19
C PHE A 29 -12.15 19.64 -11.20
N CYS A 30 -13.31 19.13 -10.79
CA CYS A 30 -14.19 18.36 -11.68
C CYS A 30 -14.52 19.10 -12.99
N GLN A 31 -14.77 20.41 -12.92
CA GLN A 31 -15.08 21.22 -14.10
C GLN A 31 -13.87 21.36 -15.03
N LEU A 32 -12.67 21.52 -14.47
CA LEU A 32 -11.42 21.56 -15.23
C LEU A 32 -11.19 20.22 -15.94
N GLU A 33 -11.40 19.09 -15.25
CA GLU A 33 -11.24 17.76 -15.83
C GLU A 33 -12.20 17.52 -17.00
N ILE A 34 -13.47 17.94 -16.88
CA ILE A 34 -14.45 17.85 -17.99
C ILE A 34 -13.95 18.63 -19.21
N THR A 35 -13.41 19.83 -19.00
CA THR A 35 -12.85 20.65 -20.10
C THR A 35 -11.64 19.97 -20.75
N LEU A 36 -10.74 19.39 -19.95
CA LEU A 36 -9.56 18.68 -20.45
C LEU A 36 -9.93 17.40 -21.24
N MET A 37 -11.02 16.72 -20.87
CA MET A 37 -11.52 15.53 -21.56
C MET A 37 -12.28 15.82 -22.87
N GLY A 38 -12.59 17.08 -23.16
CA GLY A 38 -13.26 17.51 -24.40
C GLY A 38 -14.68 16.93 -24.58
N LYS A 39 -15.16 16.89 -25.84
CA LYS A 39 -16.55 16.49 -26.21
C LYS A 39 -16.98 15.08 -25.75
N GLN A 40 -16.06 14.22 -25.29
CA GLN A 40 -16.39 12.90 -24.74
C GLN A 40 -16.78 12.93 -23.24
N GLY A 41 -16.54 14.03 -22.53
CA GLY A 41 -16.74 14.13 -21.08
C GLY A 41 -18.15 14.52 -20.61
N SER A 42 -19.03 15.03 -21.48
CA SER A 42 -20.29 15.66 -21.05
C SER A 42 -21.35 14.70 -20.48
N ASN A 43 -21.23 13.39 -20.76
CA ASN A 43 -22.24 12.40 -20.38
C ASN A 43 -21.76 11.37 -19.33
N LYS A 44 -20.53 11.46 -18.82
CA LYS A 44 -20.03 10.56 -17.76
C LYS A 44 -20.16 11.24 -16.40
N LYS A 45 -20.84 10.58 -15.45
CA LYS A 45 -20.65 10.89 -14.03
C LYS A 45 -19.17 10.68 -13.71
N SER A 46 -18.44 11.74 -13.37
CA SER A 46 -17.03 11.67 -13.02
C SER A 46 -16.88 10.83 -11.74
N ASN A 47 -16.37 9.61 -11.86
CA ASN A 47 -15.97 8.82 -10.71
C ASN A 47 -14.64 9.37 -10.18
N VAL A 48 -14.48 9.45 -8.86
CA VAL A 48 -13.25 9.95 -8.23
C VAL A 48 -12.04 9.10 -8.62
N GLU A 49 -12.23 7.81 -8.86
CA GLU A 49 -11.19 6.89 -9.35
C GLU A 49 -10.69 7.22 -10.76
N ASP A 50 -11.49 7.90 -11.58
CA ASP A 50 -11.10 8.31 -12.95
C ASP A 50 -10.54 9.74 -13.00
N SER A 51 -10.42 10.40 -11.84
CA SER A 51 -9.93 11.78 -11.77
C SER A 51 -8.47 11.89 -12.22
N ILE A 52 -8.24 12.82 -13.15
CA ILE A 52 -6.91 13.17 -13.65
C ILE A 52 -6.06 13.74 -12.51
N VAL A 53 -6.64 14.59 -11.67
CA VAL A 53 -5.95 15.17 -10.51
C VAL A 53 -5.58 14.09 -9.49
N ARG A 54 -6.50 13.18 -9.16
CA ARG A 54 -6.21 12.06 -8.25
C ARG A 54 -5.08 11.19 -8.79
N LYS A 55 -5.14 10.84 -10.07
CA LYS A 55 -4.10 10.05 -10.74
C LYS A 55 -2.75 10.74 -10.66
N LEU A 56 -2.68 12.04 -10.97
CA LEU A 56 -1.45 12.83 -10.88
C LEU A 56 -0.86 12.82 -9.46
N MET A 57 -1.72 12.97 -8.43
CA MET A 57 -1.27 12.91 -7.03
C MET A 57 -0.62 11.55 -6.73
N LEU A 58 -1.30 10.44 -7.03
CA LEU A 58 -0.81 9.09 -6.76
C LEU A 58 0.47 8.77 -7.54
N ASP A 59 0.52 9.13 -8.84
CA ASP A 59 1.70 8.95 -9.68
C ASP A 59 2.92 9.69 -9.10
N THR A 60 2.72 10.97 -8.71
CA THR A 60 3.80 11.79 -8.11
C THR A 60 4.29 11.22 -6.79
N TRP A 61 3.38 10.74 -5.93
CA TRP A 61 3.74 10.10 -4.66
C TRP A 61 4.55 8.82 -4.89
N ASN A 62 4.14 8.00 -5.86
CA ASN A 62 4.85 6.79 -6.21
C ASN A 62 6.27 7.08 -6.70
N GLU A 63 6.41 7.98 -7.66
CA GLU A 63 7.71 8.33 -8.26
C GLU A 63 8.66 8.98 -7.23
N SER A 64 8.14 9.90 -6.41
CA SER A 64 8.98 10.68 -5.51
C SER A 64 9.32 9.96 -4.21
N ILE A 65 8.40 9.15 -3.68
CA ILE A 65 8.50 8.59 -2.33
C ILE A 65 8.48 7.06 -2.40
N PHE A 66 7.34 6.46 -2.73
CA PHE A 66 7.10 5.04 -2.48
C PHE A 66 8.05 4.14 -3.26
N SER A 67 8.28 4.40 -4.56
CA SER A 67 9.15 3.59 -5.42
C SER A 67 10.57 3.42 -4.88
N ASN A 68 11.09 4.46 -4.20
CA ASN A 68 12.45 4.51 -3.65
C ASN A 68 12.60 3.73 -2.33
N ILE A 69 11.51 3.55 -1.57
CA ILE A 69 11.56 2.96 -0.22
C ILE A 69 10.66 1.73 -0.05
N LYS A 70 9.87 1.33 -1.06
CA LYS A 70 8.88 0.24 -0.99
C LYS A 70 9.43 -1.06 -0.39
N ASN A 71 10.65 -1.47 -0.79
CA ASN A 71 11.25 -2.70 -0.29
C ASN A 71 11.55 -2.62 1.22
N ARG A 72 12.09 -1.48 1.69
CA ARG A 72 12.35 -1.25 3.12
C ARG A 72 11.07 -1.22 3.94
N LEU A 73 10.01 -0.62 3.39
CA LEU A 73 8.69 -0.60 4.02
C LEU A 73 8.09 -2.00 4.11
N GLN A 74 8.16 -2.78 3.02
CA GLN A 74 7.68 -4.16 2.96
C GLN A 74 8.42 -5.04 3.97
N ASP A 75 9.75 -5.00 4.00
CA ASP A 75 10.55 -5.80 4.93
C ASP A 75 10.23 -5.45 6.39
N SER A 76 10.03 -4.16 6.67
CA SER A 76 9.64 -3.70 8.01
C SER A 76 8.24 -4.18 8.38
N ALA A 77 7.29 -4.13 7.45
CA ALA A 77 5.94 -4.68 7.64
C ALA A 77 5.97 -6.19 7.90
N MET A 78 6.76 -6.97 7.16
CA MET A 78 6.88 -8.42 7.37
C MET A 78 7.51 -8.77 8.72
N LYS A 79 8.46 -7.96 9.21
CA LYS A 79 9.01 -8.12 10.57
C LYS A 79 7.96 -7.89 11.65
N LEU A 80 7.08 -6.89 11.49
CA LEU A 80 5.97 -6.66 12.42
C LEU A 80 5.00 -7.84 12.45
N VAL A 81 4.63 -8.36 11.28
CA VAL A 81 3.78 -9.57 11.18
C VAL A 81 4.45 -10.78 11.85
N HIS A 82 5.76 -10.95 11.68
CA HIS A 82 6.49 -12.02 12.36
C HIS A 82 6.48 -11.86 13.88
N ALA A 83 6.72 -10.65 14.38
CA ALA A 83 6.68 -10.34 15.81
C ALA A 83 5.29 -10.59 16.42
N GLU A 84 4.22 -10.22 15.69
CA GLU A 84 2.83 -10.50 16.09
C GLU A 84 2.54 -11.98 16.27
N ARG A 85 3.06 -12.83 15.37
CA ARG A 85 2.93 -14.29 15.48
C ARG A 85 3.64 -14.86 16.71
N LEU A 86 4.63 -14.15 17.24
CA LEU A 86 5.33 -14.49 18.47
C LEU A 86 4.67 -13.88 19.73
N GLY A 87 3.54 -13.17 19.56
CA GLY A 87 2.77 -12.57 20.64
C GLY A 87 3.04 -11.08 20.88
N GLU A 88 3.86 -10.42 20.05
CA GLU A 88 4.13 -8.98 20.19
C GLU A 88 3.08 -8.14 19.47
N ALA A 89 2.29 -7.37 20.23
CA ALA A 89 1.33 -6.45 19.64
C ALA A 89 2.02 -5.27 18.94
N PHE A 90 1.47 -4.83 17.80
CA PHE A 90 1.90 -3.63 17.10
C PHE A 90 0.69 -2.86 16.53
N ASP A 91 0.92 -1.62 16.08
CA ASP A 91 -0.11 -0.84 15.39
C ASP A 91 -0.36 -1.41 13.98
N SER A 92 -1.51 -2.06 13.78
CA SER A 92 -1.90 -2.69 12.51
C SER A 92 -1.89 -1.72 11.31
N GLN A 93 -2.04 -0.42 11.56
CA GLN A 93 -1.97 0.61 10.51
C GLN A 93 -0.61 0.63 9.80
N LEU A 94 0.46 0.20 10.49
CA LEU A 94 1.80 0.13 9.89
C LEU A 94 1.88 -0.88 8.75
N VAL A 95 1.17 -2.01 8.85
CA VAL A 95 1.12 -3.03 7.79
C VAL A 95 0.02 -2.70 6.78
N ILE A 96 -1.14 -2.23 7.26
CA ILE A 96 -2.28 -1.84 6.41
C ILE A 96 -1.88 -0.73 5.44
N GLY A 97 -1.18 0.32 5.90
CA GLY A 97 -0.81 1.43 5.02
C GLY A 97 0.24 1.05 3.96
N VAL A 98 1.16 0.12 4.27
CA VAL A 98 2.08 -0.44 3.25
C VAL A 98 1.29 -1.23 2.21
N ARG A 99 0.38 -2.09 2.64
CA ARG A 99 -0.51 -2.85 1.74
C ARG A 99 -1.33 -1.92 0.84
N GLU A 100 -1.96 -0.89 1.42
CA GLU A 100 -2.74 0.11 0.67
C GLU A 100 -1.89 0.85 -0.36
N SER A 101 -0.63 1.14 -0.03
CA SER A 101 0.31 1.76 -0.97
C SER A 101 0.54 0.86 -2.19
N TYR A 102 0.80 -0.44 -1.98
CA TYR A 102 0.95 -1.40 -3.08
C TYR A 102 -0.32 -1.55 -3.94
N VAL A 103 -1.50 -1.41 -3.35
CA VAL A 103 -2.77 -1.50 -4.09
C VAL A 103 -3.06 -0.23 -4.91
N ASN A 104 -2.83 0.95 -4.32
CA ASN A 104 -3.27 2.22 -4.92
C ASN A 104 -2.21 2.90 -5.79
N LEU A 105 -0.94 2.51 -5.68
CA LEU A 105 0.18 3.10 -6.43
C LEU A 105 0.63 2.25 -7.62
N CYS A 106 -0.22 1.31 -8.06
CA CYS A 106 0.07 0.51 -9.23
C CYS A 106 -0.16 1.32 -10.52
N SER A 107 0.90 1.48 -11.31
CA SER A 107 0.85 2.20 -12.58
C SER A 107 0.34 1.35 -13.76
N ASN A 108 0.06 0.05 -13.56
CA ASN A 108 -0.46 -0.82 -14.62
C ASN A 108 -1.97 -0.61 -14.79
N PRO A 109 -2.44 -0.08 -15.94
CA PRO A 109 -3.86 0.18 -16.17
C PRO A 109 -4.68 -1.10 -16.42
N GLU A 110 -4.06 -2.17 -16.91
CA GLU A 110 -4.73 -3.45 -17.20
C GLU A 110 -4.86 -4.30 -15.93
N ASP A 111 -3.94 -4.12 -14.98
CA ASP A 111 -3.86 -4.91 -13.76
C ASP A 111 -3.40 -4.08 -12.56
N LYS A 112 -4.36 -3.37 -11.96
CA LYS A 112 -4.14 -2.49 -10.80
C LYS A 112 -3.59 -3.20 -9.56
N LEU A 113 -3.61 -4.53 -9.52
CA LEU A 113 -3.16 -5.32 -8.37
C LEU A 113 -1.80 -6.00 -8.62
N GLN A 114 -1.18 -5.79 -9.80
CA GLN A 114 0.06 -6.46 -10.19
C GLN A 114 1.15 -6.32 -9.12
N ILE A 115 1.51 -5.08 -8.74
CA ILE A 115 2.61 -4.86 -7.79
C ILE A 115 2.26 -5.34 -6.37
N TYR A 116 0.98 -5.36 -6.01
CA TYR A 116 0.53 -5.94 -4.75
C TYR A 116 0.79 -7.44 -4.73
N ARG A 117 0.38 -8.16 -5.78
CA ARG A 117 0.54 -9.62 -5.86
C ARG A 117 2.00 -10.02 -5.96
N ASP A 118 2.75 -9.39 -6.86
CA ASP A 118 4.13 -9.74 -7.16
C ASP A 118 5.10 -9.42 -6.01
N ASN A 119 4.71 -8.53 -5.09
CA ASN A 119 5.57 -8.08 -3.99
C ASN A 119 4.94 -8.35 -2.62
N PHE A 120 3.98 -7.54 -2.19
CA PHE A 120 3.49 -7.58 -0.81
C PHE A 120 2.81 -8.91 -0.48
N GLU A 121 1.88 -9.36 -1.32
CA GLU A 121 1.16 -10.63 -1.12
C GLU A 121 2.12 -11.82 -1.15
N LYS A 122 3.01 -11.86 -2.16
CA LYS A 122 4.04 -12.89 -2.26
C LYS A 122 4.92 -12.94 -1.00
N ALA A 123 5.47 -11.81 -0.57
CA ALA A 123 6.31 -11.74 0.63
C ALA A 123 5.54 -12.15 1.90
N TYR A 124 4.27 -11.76 1.99
CA TYR A 124 3.40 -12.16 3.09
C TYR A 124 3.17 -13.67 3.10
N LEU A 125 2.81 -14.27 1.97
CA LEU A 125 2.60 -15.72 1.82
C LEU A 125 3.88 -16.49 2.12
N ASP A 126 5.01 -16.10 1.53
CA ASP A 126 6.32 -16.74 1.74
C ASP A 126 6.72 -16.68 3.23
N SER A 127 6.53 -15.54 3.89
CA SER A 127 6.82 -15.40 5.33
C SER A 127 5.90 -16.28 6.20
N THR A 128 4.63 -16.42 5.79
CA THR A 128 3.60 -17.22 6.48
C THR A 128 3.92 -18.70 6.36
N GLU A 129 4.21 -19.16 5.14
CA GLU A 129 4.60 -20.54 4.87
C GLU A 129 5.86 -20.90 5.64
N ARG A 130 6.91 -20.07 5.57
CA ARG A 130 8.17 -20.33 6.28
C ARG A 130 7.95 -20.44 7.79
N PHE A 131 7.16 -19.54 8.38
CA PHE A 131 6.87 -19.55 9.80
C PHE A 131 6.20 -20.85 10.25
N TYR A 132 5.11 -21.26 9.58
CA TYR A 132 4.38 -22.46 9.96
C TYR A 132 5.12 -23.75 9.61
N ARG A 133 5.92 -23.79 8.54
CA ARG A 133 6.81 -24.93 8.24
C ARG A 133 7.83 -25.18 9.34
N THR A 134 8.32 -24.14 10.01
CA THR A 134 9.25 -24.28 11.13
C THR A 134 8.53 -24.56 12.45
N GLN A 135 7.43 -23.87 12.73
CA GLN A 135 6.76 -23.97 14.03
C GLN A 135 5.93 -25.26 14.19
N ALA A 136 5.27 -25.75 13.14
CA ALA A 136 4.41 -26.93 13.23
C ALA A 136 5.17 -28.21 13.66
N PRO A 137 6.34 -28.58 13.08
CA PRO A 137 7.09 -29.74 13.54
C PRO A 137 7.59 -29.60 14.98
N SER A 138 8.07 -28.40 15.35
CA SER A 138 8.53 -28.13 16.73
C SER A 138 7.39 -28.25 17.74
N TYR A 139 6.20 -27.77 17.39
CA TYR A 139 5.03 -27.86 18.25
C TYR A 139 4.58 -29.31 18.43
N LEU A 140 4.54 -30.10 17.36
CA LEU A 140 4.22 -31.52 17.40
C LEU A 140 5.21 -32.33 18.24
N GLN A 141 6.51 -32.05 18.16
CA GLN A 141 7.51 -32.74 18.99
C GLN A 141 7.39 -32.42 20.49
N GLN A 142 6.92 -31.22 20.84
CA GLN A 142 6.80 -30.78 22.23
C GLN A 142 5.45 -31.14 22.86
N ASN A 143 4.40 -31.34 22.06
CA ASN A 143 3.02 -31.47 22.54
C ASN A 143 2.24 -32.67 21.97
N GLY A 144 2.87 -33.47 21.10
CA GLY A 144 2.31 -34.71 20.55
C GLY A 144 2.83 -35.94 21.28
#